data_AF-A0A9Q1K9F4-F1
#
_entry.id   AF-A0A9Q1K9F4-F1
#
_cell.length_a   1.000
_cell.length_b   1.000
_cell.length_c   1.000
_cell.angle_alpha   90.00
_cell.angle_beta   90.00
_cell.angle_gamma   90.00
#
_symmetry.space_group_name_H-M   'P 1'
#
loop_
_entity.id
_entity.type
_entity.pdbx_description
1 polymer ?
#
loop_
_entity_poly.entity_id
_entity_poly.type
_entity_poly.pdbx_seq_one_letter_code
_entity_poly.pdbx_strand_id
1 'polypeptide(L)'
;MDAIKQKLIDTEEKLEQNAALTGPLIAKERECNDELQEARQELISGLVNNTKDPDASIAVRSMGVFHESVFRAAARELYPRKDATAKARELISQWNTYIRDPEWHPFKICQENGVFKEVIVIEDERLQSLRQELGEEACWSVIATLNELNEYNPSGRYPVLELWNFSAQRKASLKEGAEFLLKDVLRVKGKNSKG
;
A
#
# COMPACT_ATOMS: atom_id res chain seq x y z
N MET A 1 35.34 46.20 -9.61
CA MET A 1 34.67 46.17 -8.29
C MET A 1 33.16 46.29 -8.45
N ASP A 2 32.67 47.11 -9.40
CA ASP A 2 31.24 47.37 -9.60
C ASP A 2 30.44 46.20 -10.19
N ALA A 3 31.04 45.41 -11.09
CA ALA A 3 30.38 44.23 -11.65
C ALA A 3 30.07 43.13 -10.61
N ILE A 4 30.87 43.04 -9.54
CA ILE A 4 30.64 42.07 -8.46
C ILE A 4 29.52 42.57 -7.55
N LYS A 5 29.46 43.89 -7.27
CA LYS A 5 28.39 44.50 -6.49
C LYS A 5 27.04 44.39 -7.20
N GLN A 6 26.98 44.67 -8.50
CA GLN A 6 25.74 44.52 -9.27
C GLN A 6 25.25 43.07 -9.26
N LYS A 7 26.14 42.10 -9.49
CA LYS A 7 25.79 40.68 -9.41
C LYS A 7 25.26 40.28 -8.03
N LEU A 8 25.78 40.87 -6.95
CA LEU A 8 25.31 40.59 -5.59
C LEU A 8 23.87 41.09 -5.40
N ILE A 9 23.59 42.34 -5.79
CA ILE A 9 22.24 42.92 -5.75
C ILE A 9 21.26 42.09 -6.58
N ASP A 10 21.60 41.78 -7.83
CA ASP A 10 20.76 40.97 -8.72
C ASP A 10 20.48 39.58 -8.12
N THR A 11 21.42 39.03 -7.34
CA THR A 11 21.27 37.72 -6.69
C THR A 11 20.38 37.83 -5.44
N GLU A 12 20.53 38.88 -4.65
CA GLU A 12 19.67 39.16 -3.50
C GLU A 12 18.22 39.38 -3.92
N GLU A 13 17.97 40.17 -4.96
CA GLU A 13 16.62 40.37 -5.51
C GLU A 13 16.00 39.05 -6.01
N LYS A 14 16.78 38.19 -6.69
CA LYS A 14 16.31 36.86 -7.11
C LYS A 14 16.01 35.93 -5.93
N LEU A 15 16.81 35.99 -4.87
CA LEU A 15 16.56 35.22 -3.65
C LEU A 15 15.27 35.66 -2.98
N GLU A 16 15.02 36.96 -2.89
CA GLU A 16 13.79 37.50 -2.32
C GLU A 16 12.56 37.11 -3.15
N GLN A 17 12.64 37.18 -4.49
CA GLN A 17 11.59 36.71 -5.39
C GLN A 17 11.32 35.20 -5.23
N ASN A 18 12.36 34.37 -5.15
CA ASN A 18 12.20 32.93 -4.94
C ASN A 18 11.59 32.62 -3.57
N ALA A 19 12.00 33.32 -2.51
CA ALA A 19 11.44 33.17 -1.18
C ALA A 19 9.94 33.55 -1.17
N ALA A 20 9.58 34.64 -1.85
CA ALA A 20 8.19 35.08 -1.99
C ALA A 20 7.30 34.08 -2.74
N LEU A 21 7.84 33.36 -3.73
CA LEU A 21 7.10 32.36 -4.51
C LEU A 21 7.00 30.99 -3.81
N THR A 22 7.93 30.67 -2.91
CA THR A 22 8.00 29.35 -2.26
C THR A 22 6.73 29.07 -1.43
N GLY A 23 6.28 30.03 -0.62
CA GLY A 23 5.08 29.87 0.22
C GLY A 23 3.80 29.58 -0.58
N PRO A 24 3.44 30.41 -1.56
CA PRO A 24 2.28 30.17 -2.43
C PRO A 24 2.33 28.85 -3.19
N LEU A 25 3.50 28.43 -3.68
CA LEU A 25 3.65 27.15 -4.38
C LEU A 25 3.42 25.96 -3.43
N ILE A 26 3.97 26.00 -2.21
CA ILE A 26 3.72 24.97 -1.19
C ILE A 26 2.23 24.91 -0.83
N ALA A 27 1.56 26.06 -0.68
CA ALA A 27 0.14 26.10 -0.40
C ALA A 27 -0.68 25.45 -1.54
N LYS A 28 -0.36 25.79 -2.80
CA LYS A 28 -1.02 25.21 -3.97
C LYS A 28 -0.74 23.71 -4.13
N GLU A 29 0.48 23.27 -3.88
CA GLU A 29 0.84 21.85 -3.91
C GLU A 29 0.00 21.06 -2.89
N ARG A 30 -0.13 21.58 -1.66
CA ARG A 30 -0.95 20.95 -0.61
C ARG A 30 -2.41 20.87 -1.01
N GLU A 31 -3.00 21.98 -1.46
CA GLU A 31 -4.38 22.01 -1.95
C GLU A 31 -4.62 20.97 -3.06
N CYS A 32 -3.75 20.92 -4.08
CA CYS A 32 -3.88 19.95 -5.16
C CYS A 32 -3.68 18.50 -4.67
N ASN A 33 -2.76 18.25 -3.74
CA ASN A 33 -2.54 16.93 -3.17
C ASN A 33 -3.75 16.45 -2.37
N ASP A 34 -4.37 17.35 -1.59
CA ASP A 34 -5.59 17.07 -0.82
C ASP A 34 -6.74 16.68 -1.77
N GLU A 35 -6.98 17.47 -2.83
CA GLU A 35 -8.00 17.16 -3.84
C GLU A 35 -7.75 15.80 -4.53
N LEU A 36 -6.49 15.50 -4.89
CA LEU A 36 -6.12 14.22 -5.51
C LEU A 36 -6.31 13.05 -4.55
N GLN A 37 -6.04 13.24 -3.25
CA GLN A 37 -6.23 12.23 -2.23
C GLN A 37 -7.72 11.97 -1.98
N GLU A 38 -8.53 13.03 -1.87
CA GLU A 38 -9.98 12.93 -1.76
C GLU A 38 -10.58 12.18 -2.96
N ALA A 39 -10.21 12.57 -4.18
CA ALA A 39 -10.66 11.88 -5.39
C ALA A 39 -10.28 10.39 -5.40
N ARG A 40 -9.09 10.04 -4.90
CA ARG A 40 -8.65 8.64 -4.77
C ARG A 40 -9.48 7.89 -3.76
N GLN A 41 -9.73 8.47 -2.59
CA GLN A 41 -10.53 7.88 -1.53
C GLN A 41 -11.97 7.65 -2.00
N GLU A 42 -12.55 8.61 -2.72
CA GLU A 42 -13.89 8.49 -3.29
C GLU A 42 -13.96 7.36 -4.33
N LEU A 43 -12.96 7.24 -5.21
CA LEU A 43 -12.88 6.12 -6.15
C LEU A 43 -12.77 4.77 -5.45
N ILE A 44 -11.94 4.67 -4.41
CA ILE A 44 -11.80 3.44 -3.61
C ILE A 44 -13.13 3.10 -2.95
N SER A 45 -13.76 4.05 -2.25
CA SER A 45 -15.06 3.89 -1.60
C SER A 45 -16.14 3.44 -2.60
N GLY A 46 -16.22 4.13 -3.74
CA GLY A 46 -17.13 3.80 -4.82
C GLY A 46 -16.93 2.39 -5.36
N LEU A 47 -15.67 1.96 -5.57
CA LEU A 47 -15.38 0.63 -6.09
C LEU A 47 -15.61 -0.49 -5.07
N VAL A 48 -15.31 -0.28 -3.78
CA VAL A 48 -15.64 -1.24 -2.71
C VAL A 48 -17.14 -1.52 -2.69
N ASN A 49 -17.96 -0.48 -2.82
CA ASN A 49 -19.41 -0.60 -2.70
C ASN A 49 -20.10 -1.12 -3.97
N ASN A 50 -19.50 -0.92 -5.15
CA ASN A 50 -20.19 -1.12 -6.42
C ASN A 50 -19.55 -2.15 -7.38
N THR A 51 -18.31 -2.57 -7.16
CA THR A 51 -17.66 -3.55 -8.05
C THR A 51 -18.14 -4.95 -7.70
N LYS A 52 -18.89 -5.56 -8.62
CA LYS A 52 -19.41 -6.94 -8.48
C LYS A 52 -18.63 -7.96 -9.31
N ASP A 53 -17.73 -7.49 -10.17
CA ASP A 53 -16.97 -8.33 -11.07
C ASP A 53 -15.67 -8.77 -10.38
N PRO A 54 -15.54 -10.07 -10.02
CA PRO A 54 -14.33 -10.58 -9.40
C PRO A 54 -13.11 -10.56 -10.34
N ASP A 55 -13.34 -10.46 -11.65
CA ASP A 55 -12.30 -10.46 -12.70
C ASP A 55 -11.99 -9.06 -13.23
N ALA A 56 -12.44 -8.01 -12.52
CA ALA A 56 -12.19 -6.63 -12.89
C ALA A 56 -10.69 -6.31 -12.95
N SER A 57 -10.23 -5.74 -14.07
CA SER A 57 -8.83 -5.34 -14.24
C SER A 57 -8.40 -4.23 -13.26
N ILE A 58 -9.35 -3.38 -12.84
CA ILE A 58 -9.17 -2.35 -11.81
C ILE A 58 -10.13 -2.67 -10.67
N ALA A 59 -9.59 -2.83 -9.46
CA ALA A 59 -10.38 -3.03 -8.25
C ALA A 59 -9.62 -2.52 -7.02
N VAL A 60 -10.23 -2.66 -5.86
CA VAL A 60 -9.62 -2.28 -4.59
C VAL A 60 -8.89 -3.48 -3.99
N ARG A 61 -7.65 -3.26 -3.56
CA ARG A 61 -6.83 -4.25 -2.86
C ARG A 61 -6.51 -3.75 -1.46
N SER A 62 -6.56 -4.64 -0.47
CA SER A 62 -6.06 -4.35 0.88
C SER A 62 -4.57 -4.68 0.93
N MET A 63 -3.73 -3.67 1.15
CA MET A 63 -2.29 -3.83 1.34
C MET A 63 -2.00 -4.08 2.82
N GLY A 64 -1.07 -5.00 3.11
CA GLY A 64 -0.71 -5.34 4.49
C GLY A 64 -1.63 -6.38 5.13
N VAL A 65 -2.18 -7.30 4.32
CA VAL A 65 -2.98 -8.44 4.79
C VAL A 65 -2.36 -9.73 4.27
N PHE A 66 -2.09 -10.69 5.16
CA PHE A 66 -1.57 -12.00 4.75
C PHE A 66 -2.72 -12.92 4.32
N HIS A 67 -2.38 -13.95 3.54
CA HIS A 67 -3.35 -14.91 3.06
C HIS A 67 -3.79 -15.86 4.17
N GLU A 68 -4.93 -15.59 4.81
CA GLU A 68 -5.49 -16.47 5.85
C GLU A 68 -5.66 -17.93 5.39
N SER A 69 -5.85 -18.17 4.09
CA SER A 69 -5.93 -19.51 3.51
C SER A 69 -4.68 -20.35 3.76
N VAL A 70 -3.51 -19.72 3.81
CA VAL A 70 -2.22 -20.38 4.10
C VAL A 70 -2.22 -20.90 5.54
N PHE A 71 -2.63 -20.07 6.49
CA PHE A 71 -2.76 -20.46 7.90
C PHE A 71 -3.82 -21.54 8.11
N ARG A 72 -4.95 -21.45 7.38
CA ARG A 72 -5.98 -22.50 7.40
C ARG A 72 -5.48 -23.81 6.80
N ALA A 73 -4.62 -23.76 5.78
CA ALA A 73 -4.02 -24.95 5.19
C ALA A 73 -3.03 -25.60 6.18
N ALA A 74 -2.06 -24.84 6.70
CA ALA A 74 -1.12 -25.31 7.70
C ALA A 74 -1.83 -25.92 8.93
N ALA A 75 -2.87 -25.24 9.44
CA ALA A 75 -3.64 -25.75 10.58
C ALA A 75 -4.37 -27.08 10.29
N ARG A 76 -4.81 -27.34 9.05
CA ARG A 76 -5.42 -28.63 8.68
C ARG A 76 -4.41 -29.76 8.62
N GLU A 77 -3.15 -29.47 8.35
CA GLU A 77 -2.07 -30.46 8.31
C GLU A 77 -1.53 -30.78 9.71
N LEU A 78 -1.42 -29.75 10.56
CA LEU A 78 -0.81 -29.87 11.89
C LEU A 78 -1.76 -30.37 12.97
N TYR A 79 -3.06 -30.10 12.85
CA TYR A 79 -4.03 -30.37 13.91
C TYR A 79 -5.14 -31.34 13.46
N PRO A 80 -5.74 -32.09 14.40
CA PRO A 80 -6.91 -32.91 14.11
C PRO A 80 -8.03 -32.09 13.47
N ARG A 81 -8.74 -32.68 12.51
CA ARG A 81 -9.81 -32.01 11.75
C ARG A 81 -10.85 -31.27 12.61
N LYS A 82 -11.17 -31.82 13.78
CA LYS A 82 -12.13 -31.22 14.74
C LYS A 82 -11.62 -29.90 15.35
N ASP A 83 -10.31 -29.73 15.45
CA ASP A 83 -9.66 -28.59 16.12
C ASP A 83 -9.01 -27.62 15.12
N ALA A 84 -8.72 -28.08 13.89
CA ALA A 84 -8.01 -27.32 12.86
C ALA A 84 -8.60 -25.92 12.59
N THR A 85 -9.93 -25.79 12.55
CA THR A 85 -10.58 -24.49 12.32
C THR A 85 -10.35 -23.51 13.48
N ALA A 86 -10.42 -23.99 14.73
CA ALA A 86 -10.17 -23.16 15.90
C ALA A 86 -8.68 -22.76 15.95
N LYS A 87 -7.78 -23.70 15.70
CA LYS A 87 -6.34 -23.44 15.62
C LYS A 87 -5.95 -22.47 14.52
N ALA A 88 -6.55 -22.58 13.34
CA ALA A 88 -6.34 -21.59 12.28
C ALA A 88 -6.71 -20.17 12.74
N ARG A 89 -7.84 -19.99 13.44
CA ARG A 89 -8.26 -18.68 13.95
C ARG A 89 -7.31 -18.14 15.01
N GLU A 90 -6.86 -18.99 15.93
CA GLU A 90 -5.86 -18.63 16.94
C GLU A 90 -4.58 -18.12 16.27
N LEU A 91 -4.04 -18.89 15.31
CA LEU A 91 -2.82 -18.53 14.57
C LEU A 91 -3.00 -17.23 13.78
N ILE A 92 -4.10 -17.08 13.05
CA ILE A 92 -4.41 -15.85 12.29
C ILE A 92 -4.49 -14.65 13.24
N SER A 93 -5.15 -14.79 14.39
CA SER A 93 -5.24 -13.70 15.37
C SER A 93 -3.88 -13.35 15.94
N GLN A 94 -3.08 -14.34 16.33
CA GLN A 94 -1.75 -14.16 16.89
C GLN A 94 -0.83 -13.43 15.91
N TRP A 95 -0.78 -13.88 14.65
CA TRP A 95 0.07 -13.27 13.63
C TRP A 95 -0.39 -11.87 13.22
N ASN A 96 -1.71 -11.62 13.21
CA ASN A 96 -2.22 -10.25 13.06
C ASN A 96 -1.78 -9.33 14.21
N THR A 97 -1.69 -9.84 15.44
CA THR A 97 -1.15 -9.06 16.55
C THR A 97 0.34 -8.79 16.37
N TYR A 98 1.14 -9.81 16.02
CA TYR A 98 2.58 -9.64 15.84
C TYR A 98 2.92 -8.65 14.73
N ILE A 99 2.39 -8.79 13.52
CA ILE A 99 2.75 -7.89 12.41
C ILE A 99 2.41 -6.40 12.68
N ARG A 100 1.44 -6.15 13.57
CA ARG A 100 0.99 -4.82 13.98
C ARG A 100 1.70 -4.29 15.23
N ASP A 101 2.49 -5.13 15.89
CA ASP A 101 3.26 -4.77 17.07
C ASP A 101 4.38 -3.79 16.67
N PRO A 102 4.37 -2.54 17.14
CA PRO A 102 5.41 -1.57 16.80
C PRO A 102 6.77 -1.97 17.35
N GLU A 103 6.81 -2.76 18.43
CA GLU A 103 8.06 -3.26 19.04
C GLU A 103 8.71 -4.35 18.20
N TRP A 104 7.97 -4.96 17.27
CA TRP A 104 8.51 -5.94 16.33
C TRP A 104 8.70 -5.33 14.94
N HIS A 105 9.95 -4.95 14.66
CA HIS A 105 10.38 -4.42 13.37
C HIS A 105 11.57 -5.23 12.85
N PRO A 106 11.33 -6.39 12.22
CA PRO A 106 12.39 -7.28 11.74
C PRO A 106 13.02 -6.77 10.43
N PHE A 107 13.39 -5.49 10.40
CA PHE A 107 14.00 -4.83 9.25
C PHE A 107 15.39 -4.32 9.61
N LYS A 108 16.26 -4.32 8.61
CA LYS A 108 17.56 -3.66 8.66
C LYS A 108 17.71 -2.72 7.48
N ILE A 109 18.48 -1.66 7.67
CA ILE A 109 18.85 -0.75 6.58
C ILE A 109 20.00 -1.36 5.80
N CYS A 110 19.84 -1.45 4.47
CA CYS A 110 20.87 -1.87 3.53
C CYS A 110 21.04 -0.81 2.45
N GLN A 111 22.26 -0.68 1.91
CA GLN A 111 22.55 0.25 0.83
C GLN A 111 22.63 -0.51 -0.50
N GLU A 112 21.75 -0.18 -1.43
CA GLU A 112 21.77 -0.69 -2.81
C GLU A 112 21.85 0.49 -3.78
N ASN A 113 22.88 0.52 -4.63
CA ASN A 113 23.07 1.58 -5.64
C ASN A 113 23.03 3.01 -5.06
N GLY A 114 23.53 3.21 -3.84
CA GLY A 114 23.52 4.51 -3.17
C GLY A 114 22.20 4.88 -2.48
N VAL A 115 21.17 4.04 -2.59
CA VAL A 115 19.87 4.21 -1.94
C VAL A 115 19.79 3.31 -0.72
N PHE A 116 19.45 3.89 0.44
CA PHE A 116 19.15 3.13 1.64
C PHE A 116 17.74 2.55 1.55
N LYS A 117 17.61 1.25 1.79
CA LYS A 117 16.34 0.53 1.82
C LYS A 117 16.25 -0.31 3.08
N GLU A 118 15.04 -0.41 3.63
CA GLU A 118 14.74 -1.36 4.68
C GLU A 118 14.45 -2.73 4.05
N VAL A 119 15.15 -3.74 4.53
CA VAL A 119 14.99 -5.13 4.09
C VAL A 119 14.74 -6.02 5.29
N ILE A 120 13.85 -7.01 5.14
CA ILE A 120 13.51 -7.94 6.21
C ILE A 120 14.72 -8.81 6.57
N VAL A 121 14.95 -8.99 7.87
CA VAL A 121 15.92 -9.95 8.42
C VAL A 121 15.26 -11.32 8.44
N ILE A 122 15.58 -12.17 7.48
CA ILE A 122 14.95 -13.49 7.34
C ILE A 122 15.24 -14.36 8.56
N GLU A 123 16.39 -14.19 9.20
CA GLU A 123 16.83 -14.91 10.40
C GLU A 123 16.15 -14.44 11.70
N ASP A 124 15.21 -13.49 11.64
CA ASP A 124 14.44 -13.05 12.81
C ASP A 124 13.80 -14.23 13.55
N GLU A 125 13.88 -14.22 14.88
CA GLU A 125 13.46 -15.34 15.74
C GLU A 125 11.98 -15.71 15.56
N ARG A 126 11.10 -14.72 15.38
CA ARG A 126 9.66 -14.97 15.17
C ARG A 126 9.43 -15.53 13.76
N LEU A 127 10.11 -15.00 12.74
CA LEU A 127 10.01 -15.54 11.37
C LEU A 127 10.56 -16.96 11.26
N GLN A 128 11.64 -17.28 11.98
CA GLN A 128 12.18 -18.65 12.04
C GLN A 128 11.23 -19.60 12.76
N SER A 129 10.65 -19.17 13.89
CA SER A 129 9.63 -19.95 14.60
C SER A 129 8.42 -20.22 13.70
N LEU A 130 7.91 -19.20 12.99
CA LEU A 130 6.83 -19.36 12.03
C LEU A 130 7.13 -20.41 10.96
N ARG A 131 8.33 -20.34 10.39
CA ARG A 131 8.77 -21.27 9.35
C ARG A 131 8.83 -22.71 9.84
N GLN A 132 9.29 -22.91 11.08
CA GLN A 132 9.37 -24.23 11.70
C GLN A 132 7.97 -24.77 12.05
N GLU A 133 7.08 -23.91 12.54
CA GLU A 133 5.75 -24.30 13.00
C GLU A 133 4.75 -24.50 11.86
N LEU A 134 4.67 -23.55 10.92
CA LEU A 134 3.63 -23.50 9.87
C LEU A 134 4.16 -23.65 8.44
N GLY A 135 5.48 -23.82 8.29
CA GLY A 135 6.13 -24.02 7.01
C GLY A 135 6.50 -22.74 6.26
N GLU A 136 7.12 -22.94 5.10
CA GLU A 136 7.73 -21.88 4.31
C GLU A 136 6.68 -20.93 3.69
N GLU A 137 5.54 -21.45 3.24
CA GLU A 137 4.47 -20.64 2.63
C GLU A 137 3.90 -19.60 3.62
N ALA A 138 3.69 -20.00 4.88
CA ALA A 138 3.21 -19.09 5.93
C ALA A 138 4.24 -17.99 6.23
N CYS A 139 5.52 -18.37 6.30
CA CYS A 139 6.63 -17.43 6.48
C CYS A 139 6.69 -16.41 5.34
N TRP A 140 6.63 -16.84 4.08
CA TRP A 140 6.63 -15.94 2.93
C TRP A 140 5.40 -15.04 2.89
N SER A 141 4.22 -15.55 3.25
CA SER A 141 3.01 -14.73 3.32
C SER A 141 3.15 -13.61 4.36
N VAL A 142 3.76 -13.88 5.53
CA VAL A 142 3.98 -12.84 6.55
C VAL A 142 5.05 -11.85 6.13
N ILE A 143 6.15 -12.31 5.51
CA ILE A 143 7.21 -11.44 4.98
C ILE A 143 6.65 -10.47 3.93
N ALA A 144 5.84 -10.97 2.99
CA ALA A 144 5.18 -10.15 1.99
C ALA A 144 4.29 -9.09 2.64
N THR A 145 3.49 -9.47 3.64
CA THR A 145 2.64 -8.55 4.39
C THR A 145 3.41 -7.50 5.18
N LEU A 146 4.52 -7.85 5.83
CA LEU A 146 5.38 -6.89 6.52
C LEU A 146 5.96 -5.86 5.55
N ASN A 147 6.43 -6.30 4.37
CA ASN A 147 6.90 -5.39 3.32
C ASN A 147 5.79 -4.45 2.84
N GLU A 148 4.58 -4.96 2.59
CA GLU A 148 3.44 -4.13 2.20
C GLU A 148 3.06 -3.12 3.30
N LEU A 149 3.06 -3.52 4.58
CA LEU A 149 2.82 -2.57 5.67
C LEU A 149 3.89 -1.48 5.71
N ASN A 150 5.15 -1.82 5.49
CA ASN A 150 6.25 -0.85 5.50
C ASN A 150 6.23 0.11 4.29
N GLU A 151 5.80 -0.39 3.11
CA GLU A 151 5.69 0.43 1.90
C GLU A 151 4.49 1.36 1.93
N TYR A 152 3.32 0.88 2.40
CA TYR A 152 2.06 1.60 2.27
C TYR A 152 1.62 2.33 3.54
N ASN A 153 2.05 1.87 4.73
CA ASN A 153 1.68 2.48 6.01
C ASN A 153 2.73 2.21 7.11
N PRO A 154 3.99 2.66 6.93
CA PRO A 154 5.10 2.32 7.83
C PRO A 154 4.84 2.74 9.29
N SER A 155 4.25 3.92 9.48
CA SER A 155 3.95 4.46 10.81
C SER A 155 2.72 3.82 11.46
N GLY A 156 1.65 3.60 10.68
CA GLY A 156 0.38 3.13 11.23
C GLY A 156 0.30 1.61 11.38
N ARG A 157 1.00 0.85 10.52
CA ARG A 157 1.02 -0.63 10.50
C ARG A 157 -0.35 -1.31 10.50
N TYR A 158 -1.36 -0.63 9.96
CA TYR A 158 -2.66 -1.23 9.68
C TYR A 158 -2.86 -1.35 8.16
N PRO A 159 -3.67 -2.33 7.71
CA PRO A 159 -3.96 -2.48 6.30
C PRO A 159 -4.59 -1.23 5.70
N VAL A 160 -4.18 -0.87 4.49
CA VAL A 160 -4.75 0.25 3.75
C VAL A 160 -5.36 -0.24 2.45
N LEU A 161 -6.51 0.35 2.09
CA LEU A 161 -7.15 0.08 0.81
C LEU A 161 -6.45 0.90 -0.27
N GLU A 162 -6.13 0.24 -1.37
CA GLU A 162 -5.47 0.85 -2.51
C GLU A 162 -6.21 0.53 -3.80
N LEU A 163 -6.24 1.52 -4.68
CA LEU A 163 -6.72 1.34 -6.05
C LEU A 163 -5.66 0.53 -6.81
N TRP A 164 -6.02 -0.64 -7.33
CA TRP A 164 -5.09 -1.60 -7.89
C TRP A 164 -5.41 -1.97 -9.33
N ASN A 165 -4.37 -2.03 -10.17
CA ASN A 165 -4.44 -2.61 -11.51
C ASN A 165 -3.94 -4.05 -11.46
N PHE A 166 -4.86 -5.01 -11.52
CA PHE A 166 -4.56 -6.44 -11.45
C PHE A 166 -3.89 -6.97 -12.73
N SER A 167 -4.12 -6.33 -13.87
CA SER A 167 -3.42 -6.69 -15.11
C SER A 167 -1.96 -6.26 -15.08
N ALA A 168 -1.66 -5.10 -14.50
CA ALA A 168 -0.32 -4.54 -14.41
C ALA A 168 0.43 -4.85 -13.11
N GLN A 169 -0.24 -5.49 -12.13
CA GLN A 169 0.30 -5.81 -10.80
C GLN A 169 0.92 -4.61 -10.08
N ARG A 170 0.22 -3.45 -10.12
CA ARG A 170 0.66 -2.21 -9.47
C ARG A 170 -0.51 -1.34 -9.03
N LYS A 171 -0.21 -0.34 -8.21
CA LYS A 171 -1.15 0.75 -7.90
C LYS A 171 -1.67 1.38 -9.20
N ALA A 172 -3.00 1.51 -9.27
CA ALA A 172 -3.68 2.16 -10.37
C ALA A 172 -3.68 3.68 -10.18
N SER A 173 -3.58 4.38 -11.29
CA SER A 173 -3.76 5.83 -11.38
C SER A 173 -5.24 6.20 -11.25
N LEU A 174 -5.50 7.45 -10.86
CA LEU A 174 -6.86 8.01 -10.87
C LEU A 174 -7.49 7.93 -12.27
N LYS A 175 -6.68 8.16 -13.31
CA LYS A 175 -7.09 8.05 -14.71
C LYS A 175 -7.58 6.64 -15.04
N GLU A 176 -6.80 5.61 -14.71
CA GLU A 176 -7.20 4.21 -14.92
C GLU A 176 -8.51 3.87 -14.19
N GLY A 177 -8.68 4.34 -12.95
CA GLY A 177 -9.92 4.17 -12.18
C GLY A 177 -11.13 4.88 -12.81
N ALA A 178 -10.96 6.13 -13.24
CA ALA A 178 -12.02 6.90 -13.89
C ALA A 178 -12.43 6.28 -15.24
N GLU A 179 -11.45 5.88 -16.06
CA GLU A 179 -11.72 5.20 -17.34
C GLU A 179 -12.46 3.88 -17.15
N PHE A 180 -12.11 3.12 -16.10
CA PHE A 180 -12.81 1.89 -15.74
C PHE A 180 -14.28 2.14 -15.39
N LEU A 181 -14.57 3.09 -14.49
CA LEU A 181 -15.94 3.44 -14.11
C LEU A 181 -16.76 3.97 -15.29
N LEU A 182 -16.17 4.81 -16.15
CA LEU A 182 -16.85 5.33 -17.34
C LEU A 182 -17.27 4.21 -18.29
N LYS A 183 -16.38 3.23 -18.55
CA LYS A 183 -16.71 2.07 -19.38
C LYS A 183 -17.84 1.25 -18.79
N ASP A 184 -17.84 1.06 -17.47
CA ASP A 184 -18.90 0.33 -16.77
C ASP A 184 -20.26 1.03 -16.87
N VAL A 185 -20.31 2.35 -16.68
CA VAL A 185 -21.55 3.13 -16.84
C VAL A 185 -22.07 3.07 -18.29
N LEU A 186 -21.18 3.21 -19.27
CA LEU A 186 -21.55 3.11 -20.69
C LEU A 186 -22.08 1.72 -21.05
N ARG A 187 -21.49 0.65 -20.50
CA ARG A 187 -21.94 -0.73 -20.66
C ARG A 187 -23.36 -0.94 -20.12
N VAL A 188 -23.70 -0.34 -18.99
CA VAL A 188 -25.05 -0.42 -18.40
C VAL A 188 -26.08 0.32 -19.28
N LYS A 189 -25.75 1.53 -19.75
CA LYS A 189 -26.66 2.31 -20.62
C LYS A 189 -26.94 1.64 -21.97
N GLY A 190 -25.96 0.95 -22.55
CA GLY A 190 -26.13 0.21 -23.80
C GLY A 190 -27.02 -1.03 -23.68
N LYS A 191 -27.14 -1.62 -22.48
CA LYS A 191 -28.05 -2.75 -22.23
C LYS A 191 -29.50 -2.29 -22.07
N ASN A 192 -29.72 -1.16 -21.37
CA ASN A 192 -31.06 -0.64 -21.11
C ASN A 192 -31.73 0.02 -22.34
N SER A 193 -30.96 0.32 -23.39
CA SER A 193 -31.47 0.91 -24.65
C SER A 193 -31.82 -0.13 -25.72
N LYS A 194 -31.54 -1.42 -25.45
CA LYS A 194 -31.84 -2.55 -26.33
C LYS A 194 -32.90 -3.50 -25.76
N GLY A 195 -33.50 -3.14 -24.62
CA GLY A 195 -34.58 -3.87 -23.96
C GLY A 195 -35.92 -3.19 -24.16
#